data_AF-A0A4D4KZ48-F1
#
_entry.id   AF-A0A4D4KZ48-F1
#
_cell.length_a   1.000
_cell.length_b   1.000
_cell.length_c   1.000
_cell.angle_alpha   90.00
_cell.angle_beta   90.00
_cell.angle_gamma   90.00
#
_symmetry.space_group_name_H-M   'P 1'
#
loop_
_entity.id
_entity.type
_entity.pdbx_description
1 polymer ?
#
loop_
_entity_poly.entity_id
_entity_poly.type
_entity_poly.pdbx_seq_one_letter_code
_entity_poly.pdbx_strand_id
1 'polypeptide(L)'
;MIIGATHVHPSSLAAPLAIGSIYDDRAIEPLARVAEAVHAEGAKLAIQLLHTGVRSALAFKQDTRFDPDAEWYSRAPSQIPLGETPGSTTPKAMDDAEIEEIITAFGTAAERAAAAGLDGVEFHLSHGYLPWQFLSPLYNHRDDAWGGDTERRLAFPVRCLDEIRQAVGQDRFVGYRINSTSFWPGDLETPDIVEVVAQPVPGWESGRTAGWDEVAEGTVAPQGRVVVVDDQSDAIAPLTAVLLAQRGADVALVTRWPMIGMETILDVCLEWIYPQLYAAGVAMVPDHFITAIDGDRVTLSLVHDHSGRTTRELGADWVVMATARRSQDALRAPLQARGISFEVIGDAVAPRGTYEAVYEGHRQGRKP
;
A
#
# COMPACT_ATOMS: atom_id res chain seq x y z
N MET A 1 14.25 -12.65 -5.56
CA MET A 1 13.22 -13.65 -5.93
C MET A 1 12.28 -13.82 -4.76
N ILE A 2 10.98 -14.02 -5.01
CA ILE A 2 10.00 -14.31 -3.95
C ILE A 2 9.41 -15.69 -4.26
N ILE A 3 9.63 -16.65 -3.37
CA ILE A 3 8.93 -17.94 -3.40
C ILE A 3 7.44 -17.65 -3.32
N GLY A 4 6.66 -18.31 -4.17
CA GLY A 4 5.22 -18.11 -4.24
C GLY A 4 4.50 -18.43 -2.91
N ALA A 5 3.18 -18.30 -2.95
CA ALA A 5 2.29 -18.57 -1.83
C ALA A 5 2.74 -19.79 -1.01
N THR A 6 2.81 -19.61 0.31
CA THR A 6 3.23 -20.63 1.27
C THR A 6 2.34 -20.58 2.51
N HIS A 7 1.73 -21.71 2.86
CA HIS A 7 0.76 -21.81 3.94
C HIS A 7 1.39 -21.56 5.31
N VAL A 8 0.80 -20.64 6.07
CA VAL A 8 1.21 -20.31 7.45
C VAL A 8 0.48 -21.10 8.53
N HIS A 9 -0.59 -21.82 8.17
CA HIS A 9 -1.41 -22.57 9.12
C HIS A 9 -2.04 -23.82 8.49
N PRO A 10 -2.22 -24.94 9.24
CA PRO A 10 -2.87 -26.15 8.72
C PRO A 10 -4.32 -25.98 8.25
N SER A 11 -5.04 -24.93 8.70
CA SER A 11 -6.38 -24.61 8.18
C SER A 11 -6.36 -23.94 6.80
N SER A 12 -5.19 -23.56 6.30
CA SER A 12 -5.04 -23.05 4.94
C SER A 12 -4.89 -24.23 3.98
N LEU A 13 -6.00 -24.66 3.38
CA LEU A 13 -6.03 -25.87 2.56
C LEU A 13 -5.86 -25.57 1.08
N ALA A 14 -4.87 -26.19 0.46
CA ALA A 14 -4.74 -26.30 -0.99
C ALA A 14 -4.18 -27.67 -1.39
N ALA A 15 -4.09 -27.92 -2.70
CA ALA A 15 -3.57 -29.19 -3.21
C ALA A 15 -2.13 -29.45 -2.68
N PRO A 16 -1.84 -30.64 -2.08
CA PRO A 16 -0.60 -30.94 -1.33
C PRO A 16 0.74 -30.86 -2.08
N LEU A 17 0.78 -30.37 -3.31
CA LEU A 17 2.00 -30.15 -4.13
C LEU A 17 1.95 -28.84 -4.92
N ALA A 18 0.85 -28.09 -4.83
CA ALA A 18 0.69 -26.84 -5.56
C ALA A 18 1.24 -25.64 -4.78
N ILE A 19 1.17 -25.69 -3.45
CA ILE A 19 1.52 -24.60 -2.54
C ILE A 19 2.30 -25.19 -1.37
N GLY A 20 3.46 -24.60 -1.07
CA GLY A 20 4.31 -25.03 0.04
C GLY A 20 3.69 -24.69 1.41
N SER A 21 4.31 -25.14 2.49
CA SER A 21 3.92 -24.76 3.85
C SER A 21 5.12 -24.45 4.71
N ILE A 22 4.92 -23.57 5.69
CA ILE A 22 5.95 -23.14 6.66
C ILE A 22 5.37 -23.00 8.08
N TYR A 23 4.30 -23.76 8.37
CA TYR A 23 3.71 -23.82 9.71
C TYR A 23 4.39 -24.84 10.65
N ASP A 24 5.41 -25.54 10.18
CA ASP A 24 6.13 -26.60 10.89
C ASP A 24 7.64 -26.47 10.65
N ASP A 25 8.44 -26.77 11.69
CA ASP A 25 9.90 -26.62 11.68
C ASP A 25 10.60 -27.50 10.63
N ARG A 26 9.92 -28.56 10.16
CA ARG A 26 10.39 -29.39 9.03
C ARG A 26 10.59 -28.60 7.73
N ALA A 27 10.01 -27.41 7.61
CA ALA A 27 10.22 -26.53 6.47
C ALA A 27 11.58 -25.82 6.48
N ILE A 28 12.24 -25.68 7.64
CA ILE A 28 13.43 -24.84 7.80
C ILE A 28 14.63 -25.37 7.00
N GLU A 29 15.02 -26.62 7.21
CA GLU A 29 16.20 -27.20 6.55
C GLU A 29 16.07 -27.23 5.01
N PRO A 30 14.94 -27.67 4.43
CA PRO A 30 14.78 -27.66 2.98
C PRO A 30 14.80 -26.25 2.39
N LEU A 31 14.20 -25.27 3.08
CA LEU A 31 14.23 -23.87 2.64
C LEU A 31 15.63 -23.26 2.76
N ALA A 32 16.39 -23.60 3.80
CA ALA A 32 17.76 -23.14 3.97
C ALA A 32 18.66 -23.56 2.81
N ARG A 33 18.54 -24.82 2.36
CA ARG A 33 19.25 -25.29 1.17
C ARG A 33 18.91 -24.52 -0.10
N VAL A 34 17.65 -24.09 -0.25
CA VAL A 34 17.24 -23.24 -1.39
C VAL A 34 17.82 -21.85 -1.25
N ALA A 35 17.77 -21.26 -0.05
CA ALA A 35 18.36 -19.94 0.23
C ALA A 35 19.86 -19.93 -0.06
N GLU A 36 20.62 -20.92 0.44
CA GLU A 36 22.05 -21.09 0.18
C GLU A 36 22.34 -21.18 -1.32
N ALA A 37 21.57 -21.96 -2.07
CA ALA A 37 21.74 -22.08 -3.52
C ALA A 37 21.47 -20.76 -4.26
N VAL A 38 20.43 -20.00 -3.86
CA VAL A 38 20.12 -18.70 -4.45
C VAL A 38 21.18 -17.65 -4.10
N HIS A 39 21.68 -17.67 -2.85
CA HIS A 39 22.74 -16.79 -2.37
C HIS A 39 24.08 -17.06 -3.05
N ALA A 40 24.38 -18.32 -3.38
CA ALA A 40 25.59 -18.70 -4.13
C ALA A 40 25.65 -18.04 -5.53
N GLU A 41 24.49 -17.72 -6.11
CA GLU A 41 24.35 -16.98 -7.37
C GLU A 41 24.26 -15.46 -7.18
N GLY A 42 24.47 -14.96 -5.95
CA GLY A 42 24.45 -13.53 -5.62
C GLY A 42 23.05 -12.89 -5.56
N ALA A 43 21.99 -13.69 -5.59
CA ALA A 43 20.61 -13.21 -5.55
C ALA A 43 20.03 -13.23 -4.12
N LYS A 44 18.95 -12.47 -3.90
CA LYS A 44 18.19 -12.42 -2.65
C LYS A 44 16.93 -13.28 -2.74
N LEU A 45 16.53 -13.92 -1.64
CA LEU A 45 15.37 -14.81 -1.57
C LEU A 45 14.42 -14.42 -0.44
N ALA A 46 13.16 -14.18 -0.79
CA ALA A 46 12.06 -14.00 0.14
C ALA A 46 10.97 -15.06 -0.11
N ILE A 47 9.97 -15.14 0.78
CA ILE A 47 8.84 -16.06 0.66
C ILE A 47 7.51 -15.36 0.92
N GLN A 48 6.48 -15.69 0.14
CA GLN A 48 5.15 -15.14 0.31
C GLN A 48 4.32 -15.97 1.31
N LEU A 49 3.89 -15.34 2.40
CA LEU A 49 3.09 -15.94 3.46
C LEU A 49 1.59 -15.85 3.14
N LEU A 50 0.90 -16.99 3.15
CA LEU A 50 -0.49 -17.12 2.73
C LEU A 50 -1.36 -17.82 3.79
N HIS A 51 -2.59 -17.33 3.94
CA HIS A 51 -3.73 -18.11 4.43
C HIS A 51 -4.91 -17.98 3.45
N THR A 52 -5.47 -19.11 3.01
CA THR A 52 -6.47 -19.19 1.93
C THR A 52 -7.87 -18.73 2.33
N GLY A 53 -8.22 -18.87 3.61
CA GLY A 53 -9.52 -18.47 4.14
C GLY A 53 -10.68 -19.24 3.48
N VAL A 54 -11.74 -18.54 3.03
CA VAL A 54 -12.85 -19.18 2.31
C VAL A 54 -12.43 -19.87 0.99
N ARG A 55 -11.29 -19.48 0.39
CA ARG A 55 -10.72 -20.15 -0.79
C ARG A 55 -10.04 -21.50 -0.50
N SER A 56 -10.09 -21.98 0.74
CA SER A 56 -9.58 -23.31 1.11
C SER A 56 -10.27 -24.43 0.33
N ALA A 57 -9.49 -25.33 -0.24
CA ALA A 57 -9.99 -26.50 -0.95
C ALA A 57 -10.21 -27.67 0.03
N LEU A 58 -11.46 -27.84 0.49
CA LEU A 58 -11.84 -28.82 1.52
C LEU A 58 -11.54 -30.29 1.17
N ALA A 59 -11.36 -30.61 -0.12
CA ALA A 59 -10.93 -31.95 -0.54
C ALA A 59 -9.53 -32.34 -0.02
N PHE A 60 -8.75 -31.38 0.46
CA PHE A 60 -7.39 -31.56 0.94
C PHE A 60 -7.24 -31.35 2.45
N LYS A 61 -8.30 -31.53 3.25
CA LYS A 61 -8.19 -31.53 4.72
C LYS A 61 -7.11 -32.53 5.14
N GLN A 62 -6.13 -32.05 5.93
CA GLN A 62 -5.00 -32.88 6.37
C GLN A 62 -4.97 -33.11 7.89
N ASP A 63 -5.67 -32.29 8.66
CA ASP A 63 -5.61 -32.33 10.12
C ASP A 63 -6.70 -33.23 10.68
N THR A 64 -6.29 -34.40 11.16
CA THR A 64 -7.17 -35.42 11.75
C THR A 64 -7.67 -35.06 13.15
N ARG A 65 -7.19 -33.96 13.75
CA ARG A 65 -7.74 -33.42 15.00
C ARG A 65 -9.11 -32.80 14.80
N PHE A 66 -9.41 -32.37 13.58
CA PHE A 66 -10.72 -31.83 13.22
C PHE A 66 -11.56 -32.90 12.52
N ASP A 67 -12.88 -32.77 12.65
CA ASP A 67 -13.83 -33.66 11.99
C ASP A 67 -13.63 -33.61 10.46
N PRO A 68 -13.23 -34.72 9.80
CA PRO A 68 -13.01 -34.73 8.36
C PRO A 68 -14.29 -34.44 7.56
N ASP A 69 -15.46 -34.71 8.15
CA ASP A 69 -16.77 -34.46 7.55
C ASP A 69 -17.30 -33.06 7.86
N ALA A 70 -16.62 -32.28 8.70
CA ALA A 70 -17.04 -30.92 9.02
C ALA A 70 -16.97 -29.98 7.81
N GLU A 71 -18.12 -29.47 7.37
CA GLU A 71 -18.22 -28.48 6.29
C GLU A 71 -17.61 -27.12 6.67
N TRP A 72 -17.44 -26.85 7.97
CA TRP A 72 -16.94 -25.59 8.54
C TRP A 72 -15.40 -25.50 8.65
N TYR A 73 -14.66 -26.34 7.93
CA TYR A 73 -13.19 -26.39 8.06
C TYR A 73 -12.49 -25.16 7.48
N SER A 74 -13.05 -24.51 6.45
CA SER A 74 -12.53 -23.23 5.97
C SER A 74 -12.93 -22.11 6.95
N ARG A 75 -11.96 -21.24 7.26
CA ARG A 75 -12.12 -20.12 8.19
C ARG A 75 -12.17 -18.80 7.44
N ALA A 76 -13.04 -17.89 7.85
CA ALA A 76 -13.18 -16.56 7.25
C ALA A 76 -13.71 -15.55 8.28
N PRO A 77 -13.63 -14.22 8.04
CA PRO A 77 -14.22 -13.23 8.93
C PRO A 77 -15.74 -13.36 9.10
N SER A 78 -16.45 -13.84 8.07
CA SER A 78 -17.91 -14.04 8.11
C SER A 78 -18.31 -15.30 7.34
N GLN A 79 -19.53 -15.80 7.58
CA GLN A 79 -20.09 -16.98 6.91
C GLN A 79 -20.57 -16.66 5.49
N ILE A 80 -19.67 -16.16 4.64
CA ILE A 80 -19.95 -15.77 3.26
C ILE A 80 -19.19 -16.71 2.32
N PRO A 81 -19.89 -17.52 1.49
CA PRO A 81 -19.25 -18.40 0.51
C PRO A 81 -18.63 -17.60 -0.64
N LEU A 82 -17.84 -18.25 -1.49
CA LEU A 82 -17.26 -17.61 -2.66
C LEU A 82 -18.35 -17.25 -3.68
N GLY A 83 -18.58 -15.95 -3.88
CA GLY A 83 -19.62 -15.45 -4.78
C GLY A 83 -19.43 -15.86 -6.25
N GLU A 84 -18.19 -16.07 -6.68
CA GLU A 84 -17.84 -16.52 -8.05
C GLU A 84 -18.09 -18.02 -8.28
N THR A 85 -18.34 -18.80 -7.22
CA THR A 85 -18.55 -20.25 -7.30
C THR A 85 -19.89 -20.62 -6.64
N PRO A 86 -20.99 -20.62 -7.41
CA PRO A 86 -22.30 -21.04 -6.92
C PRO A 86 -22.24 -22.44 -6.30
N GLY A 87 -22.79 -22.58 -5.09
CA GLY A 87 -22.78 -23.85 -4.35
C GLY A 87 -21.46 -24.16 -3.64
N SER A 88 -20.53 -23.21 -3.57
CA SER A 88 -19.34 -23.35 -2.72
C SER A 88 -19.71 -23.46 -1.23
N THR A 89 -18.88 -24.18 -0.48
CA THR A 89 -19.08 -24.41 0.95
C THR A 89 -18.94 -23.12 1.74
N THR A 90 -19.87 -22.90 2.67
CA THR A 90 -19.86 -21.75 3.57
C THR A 90 -18.75 -21.91 4.63
N PRO A 91 -17.87 -20.92 4.81
CA PRO A 91 -16.82 -21.00 5.82
C PRO A 91 -17.39 -20.83 7.24
N LYS A 92 -16.62 -21.27 8.25
CA LYS A 92 -16.83 -20.86 9.64
C LYS A 92 -16.42 -19.39 9.79
N ALA A 93 -17.29 -18.58 10.40
CA ALA A 93 -16.88 -17.28 10.91
C ALA A 93 -15.91 -17.49 12.09
N MET A 94 -14.74 -16.88 12.01
CA MET A 94 -13.71 -17.00 13.04
C MET A 94 -14.15 -16.30 14.33
N ASP A 95 -13.86 -16.91 15.47
CA ASP A 95 -13.92 -16.21 16.76
C ASP A 95 -12.60 -15.49 17.06
N ASP A 96 -12.56 -14.66 18.10
CA ASP A 96 -11.38 -13.86 18.46
C ASP A 96 -10.14 -14.74 18.69
N ALA A 97 -10.29 -15.89 19.34
CA ALA A 97 -9.17 -16.78 19.63
C ALA A 97 -8.58 -17.37 18.34
N GLU A 98 -9.43 -17.74 17.38
CA GLU A 98 -8.99 -18.19 16.06
C GLU A 98 -8.33 -17.08 15.24
N ILE A 99 -8.79 -15.84 15.38
CA ILE A 99 -8.16 -14.68 14.72
C ILE A 99 -6.75 -14.48 15.25
N GLU A 100 -6.58 -14.49 16.58
CA GLU A 100 -5.27 -14.38 17.24
C GLU A 100 -4.34 -15.56 16.92
N GLU A 101 -4.89 -16.77 16.84
CA GLU A 101 -4.15 -17.97 16.41
C GLU A 101 -3.54 -17.77 15.02
N ILE A 102 -4.32 -17.26 14.05
CA ILE A 102 -3.83 -17.01 12.70
C ILE A 102 -2.84 -15.85 12.65
N ILE A 103 -3.06 -14.77 13.40
CA ILE A 103 -2.11 -13.65 13.51
C ILE A 103 -0.75 -14.16 14.01
N THR A 104 -0.75 -14.95 15.09
CA THR A 104 0.44 -15.60 15.66
C THR A 104 1.11 -16.53 14.64
N ALA A 105 0.31 -17.27 13.86
CA ALA A 105 0.82 -18.18 12.83
C ALA A 105 1.59 -17.45 11.73
N PHE A 106 1.18 -16.24 11.32
CA PHE A 106 1.95 -15.41 10.38
C PHE A 106 3.32 -15.01 10.96
N GLY A 107 3.38 -14.57 12.21
CA GLY A 107 4.64 -14.27 12.89
C GLY A 107 5.56 -15.48 12.98
N THR A 108 5.04 -16.62 13.43
CA THR A 108 5.81 -17.86 13.58
C THR A 108 6.32 -18.39 12.23
N ALA A 109 5.51 -18.28 11.17
CA ALA A 109 5.92 -18.59 9.81
C ALA A 109 7.08 -17.70 9.33
N ALA A 110 7.03 -16.40 9.65
CA ALA A 110 8.08 -15.46 9.32
C ALA A 110 9.38 -15.72 10.10
N GLU A 111 9.28 -16.10 11.38
CA GLU A 111 10.42 -16.55 12.18
C GLU A 111 11.11 -17.76 11.55
N ARG A 112 10.34 -18.76 11.11
CA ARG A 112 10.89 -19.93 10.40
C ARG A 112 11.57 -19.56 9.09
N ALA A 113 11.01 -18.61 8.33
CA ALA A 113 11.64 -18.10 7.11
C ALA A 113 12.99 -17.44 7.43
N ALA A 114 13.05 -16.62 8.48
CA ALA A 114 14.29 -15.99 8.93
C ALA A 114 15.32 -17.02 9.42
N ALA A 115 14.88 -18.06 10.15
CA ALA A 115 15.72 -19.17 10.61
C ALA A 115 16.28 -20.01 9.45
N ALA A 116 15.53 -20.12 8.34
CA ALA A 116 15.98 -20.73 7.10
C ALA A 116 16.90 -19.80 6.27
N GLY A 117 17.29 -18.64 6.78
CA GLY A 117 18.23 -17.74 6.12
C GLY A 117 17.64 -16.91 4.99
N LEU A 118 16.30 -16.82 4.86
CA LEU A 118 15.69 -15.95 3.85
C LEU A 118 15.93 -14.48 4.19
N ASP A 119 16.02 -13.65 3.15
CA ASP A 119 16.27 -12.21 3.23
C ASP A 119 15.01 -11.39 3.59
N GLY A 120 13.84 -12.03 3.54
CA GLY A 120 12.58 -11.39 3.88
C GLY A 120 11.35 -12.22 3.60
N VAL A 121 10.19 -11.60 3.81
CA VAL A 121 8.88 -12.19 3.57
C VAL A 121 7.94 -11.20 2.89
N GLU A 122 6.96 -11.72 2.16
CA GLU A 122 5.85 -10.94 1.58
C GLU A 122 4.53 -11.41 2.18
N PHE A 123 3.74 -10.50 2.75
CA PHE A 123 2.41 -10.79 3.27
C PHE A 123 1.34 -10.80 2.17
N HIS A 124 0.63 -11.92 1.98
CA HIS A 124 -0.36 -12.02 0.92
C HIS A 124 -1.73 -11.43 1.30
N LEU A 125 -1.92 -10.14 1.00
CA LEU A 125 -3.15 -9.35 1.23
C LEU A 125 -3.99 -9.17 -0.04
N SER A 126 -4.15 -10.23 -0.85
CA SER A 126 -4.63 -10.11 -2.24
C SER A 126 -5.45 -11.35 -2.66
N HIS A 127 -6.02 -11.32 -3.87
CA HIS A 127 -6.72 -12.43 -4.55
C HIS A 127 -7.93 -13.01 -3.80
N GLY A 128 -8.50 -12.28 -2.83
CA GLY A 128 -9.61 -12.81 -2.05
C GLY A 128 -9.21 -13.90 -1.06
N TYR A 129 -7.93 -13.98 -0.67
CA TYR A 129 -7.46 -14.83 0.43
C TYR A 129 -7.73 -14.18 1.79
N LEU A 130 -7.44 -14.89 2.89
CA LEU A 130 -7.95 -14.53 4.22
C LEU A 130 -7.66 -13.07 4.61
N PRO A 131 -6.44 -12.52 4.44
CA PRO A 131 -6.23 -11.12 4.82
C PRO A 131 -7.06 -10.14 3.98
N TRP A 132 -7.26 -10.42 2.68
CA TRP A 132 -8.16 -9.61 1.85
C TRP A 132 -9.62 -9.76 2.28
N GLN A 133 -10.04 -10.96 2.72
CA GLN A 133 -11.40 -11.20 3.19
C GLN A 133 -11.74 -10.31 4.39
N PHE A 134 -10.78 -10.06 5.30
CA PHE A 134 -10.98 -9.10 6.40
C PHE A 134 -11.09 -7.65 5.91
N LEU A 135 -10.35 -7.28 4.87
CA LEU A 135 -10.40 -5.94 4.30
C LEU A 135 -11.69 -5.69 3.49
N SER A 136 -12.20 -6.69 2.76
CA SER A 136 -13.31 -6.55 1.82
C SER A 136 -14.67 -6.46 2.53
N PRO A 137 -15.48 -5.40 2.30
CA PRO A 137 -16.83 -5.30 2.86
C PRO A 137 -17.81 -6.35 2.30
N LEU A 138 -17.50 -7.03 1.19
CA LEU A 138 -18.32 -8.15 0.70
C LEU A 138 -18.11 -9.47 1.47
N TYR A 139 -16.97 -9.61 2.16
CA TYR A 139 -16.59 -10.85 2.84
C TYR A 139 -16.54 -10.68 4.36
N ASN A 140 -16.41 -9.44 4.86
CA ASN A 140 -16.38 -9.11 6.27
C ASN A 140 -17.62 -8.29 6.67
N HIS A 141 -18.63 -8.97 7.21
CA HIS A 141 -19.86 -8.37 7.73
C HIS A 141 -19.85 -8.29 9.27
N ARG A 142 -18.67 -8.37 9.90
CA ARG A 142 -18.56 -8.27 11.36
C ARG A 142 -18.86 -6.83 11.82
N ASP A 143 -19.32 -6.71 13.06
CA ASP A 143 -19.58 -5.44 13.74
C ASP A 143 -18.72 -5.25 15.01
N ASP A 144 -17.75 -6.14 15.23
CA ASP A 144 -16.80 -6.14 16.34
C ASP A 144 -15.48 -5.41 16.00
N ALA A 145 -14.40 -5.67 16.76
CA ALA A 145 -13.10 -5.05 16.57
C ALA A 145 -12.42 -5.39 15.23
N TRP A 146 -12.94 -6.39 14.50
CA TRP A 146 -12.33 -6.91 13.28
C TRP A 146 -13.12 -6.59 12.01
N GLY A 147 -14.20 -5.82 12.09
CA GLY A 147 -15.00 -5.44 10.92
C GLY A 147 -15.89 -4.22 11.15
N GLY A 148 -16.61 -3.85 10.10
CA GLY A 148 -17.39 -2.61 10.03
C GLY A 148 -16.68 -1.55 9.21
N ASP A 149 -16.25 -0.47 9.86
CA ASP A 149 -15.50 0.61 9.20
C ASP A 149 -14.11 0.15 8.70
N THR A 150 -13.45 1.01 7.92
CA THR A 150 -12.15 0.73 7.32
C THR A 150 -11.08 0.44 8.37
N GLU A 151 -11.06 1.18 9.48
CA GLU A 151 -10.06 1.02 10.55
C GLU A 151 -10.15 -0.37 11.19
N ARG A 152 -11.35 -0.82 11.55
CA ARG A 152 -11.54 -2.16 12.15
C ARG A 152 -11.32 -3.29 11.17
N ARG A 153 -11.63 -3.09 9.88
CA ARG A 153 -11.26 -4.05 8.81
C ARG A 153 -9.74 -4.14 8.60
N LEU A 154 -9.00 -3.07 8.86
CA LEU A 154 -7.54 -3.04 8.80
C LEU A 154 -6.85 -3.67 10.02
N ALA A 155 -7.55 -3.85 11.13
CA ALA A 155 -6.96 -4.37 12.36
C ALA A 155 -6.26 -5.73 12.17
N PHE A 156 -6.91 -6.67 11.46
CA PHE A 156 -6.32 -7.99 11.17
C PHE A 156 -5.03 -7.92 10.33
N PRO A 157 -5.03 -7.32 9.12
CA PRO A 157 -3.82 -7.28 8.30
C PRO A 157 -2.68 -6.47 8.93
N VAL A 158 -2.99 -5.37 9.64
CA VAL A 158 -1.95 -4.57 10.34
C VAL A 158 -1.30 -5.40 11.44
N ARG A 159 -2.09 -6.08 12.28
CA ARG A 159 -1.54 -6.93 13.33
C ARG A 159 -0.72 -8.11 12.80
N CYS A 160 -1.12 -8.71 11.69
CA CYS A 160 -0.29 -9.71 11.01
C CYS A 160 1.06 -9.13 10.58
N LEU A 161 1.08 -7.92 10.01
CA LEU A 161 2.31 -7.24 9.59
C LEU A 161 3.21 -6.88 10.77
N ASP A 162 2.63 -6.47 11.90
CA ASP A 162 3.37 -6.19 13.15
C ASP A 162 4.06 -7.45 13.68
N GLU A 163 3.34 -8.57 13.78
CA GLU A 163 3.91 -9.87 14.18
C GLU A 163 5.01 -10.33 13.23
N ILE A 164 4.79 -10.19 11.92
CA ILE A 164 5.79 -10.52 10.90
C ILE A 164 7.05 -9.66 11.09
N ARG A 165 6.90 -8.33 11.24
CA ARG A 165 8.02 -7.41 11.43
C ARG A 165 8.80 -7.74 12.71
N GLN A 166 8.09 -8.01 13.81
CA GLN A 166 8.71 -8.41 15.06
C GLN A 166 9.53 -9.69 14.90
N ALA A 167 8.99 -10.69 14.20
CA ALA A 167 9.64 -11.98 13.99
C ALA A 167 10.91 -11.92 13.12
N VAL A 168 10.91 -11.09 12.06
CA VAL A 168 12.04 -11.06 11.10
C VAL A 168 13.12 -10.01 11.45
N GLY A 169 12.81 -9.08 12.35
CA GLY A 169 13.68 -7.97 12.74
C GLY A 169 13.66 -6.80 11.74
N GLN A 170 14.45 -5.76 12.00
CA GLN A 170 14.44 -4.52 11.19
C GLN A 170 15.24 -4.62 9.89
N ASP A 171 16.24 -5.51 9.83
CA ASP A 171 17.16 -5.57 8.68
C ASP A 171 16.63 -6.39 7.49
N ARG A 172 15.62 -7.24 7.72
CA ARG A 172 15.03 -8.09 6.67
C ARG A 172 13.90 -7.37 5.95
N PHE A 173 13.75 -7.71 4.67
CA PHE A 173 12.65 -7.21 3.84
C PHE A 173 11.31 -7.73 4.39
N VAL A 174 10.34 -6.82 4.53
CA VAL A 174 8.93 -7.16 4.70
C VAL A 174 8.16 -6.39 3.65
N GLY A 175 7.56 -7.13 2.72
CA GLY A 175 6.63 -6.58 1.75
C GLY A 175 5.21 -7.06 2.03
N TYR A 176 4.26 -6.49 1.30
CA TYR A 176 2.91 -7.03 1.20
C TYR A 176 2.43 -6.93 -0.24
N ARG A 177 1.53 -7.84 -0.62
CA ARG A 177 0.85 -7.83 -1.91
C ARG A 177 -0.62 -7.54 -1.70
N ILE A 178 -1.10 -6.39 -2.18
CA ILE A 178 -2.51 -5.98 -2.11
C ILE A 178 -3.12 -5.89 -3.50
N ASN A 179 -4.44 -6.15 -3.62
CA ASN A 179 -5.12 -5.88 -4.89
C ASN A 179 -5.26 -4.37 -5.09
N SER A 180 -5.10 -3.88 -6.31
CA SER A 180 -5.40 -2.49 -6.65
C SER A 180 -6.90 -2.20 -6.74
N THR A 181 -7.72 -3.22 -6.99
CA THR A 181 -9.19 -3.19 -6.98
C THR A 181 -9.70 -4.63 -6.88
N SER A 182 -10.91 -4.81 -6.35
CA SER A 182 -11.65 -6.07 -6.38
C SER A 182 -12.25 -6.39 -7.75
N PHE A 183 -12.62 -5.37 -8.53
CA PHE A 183 -13.54 -5.41 -9.68
C PHE A 183 -15.01 -5.80 -9.38
N TRP A 184 -15.39 -5.97 -8.10
CA TRP A 184 -16.74 -6.38 -7.71
C TRP A 184 -17.53 -5.20 -7.15
N PRO A 185 -18.73 -4.89 -7.71
CA PRO A 185 -19.56 -3.82 -7.18
C PRO A 185 -19.86 -4.01 -5.69
N GLY A 186 -19.56 -2.98 -4.89
CA GLY A 186 -19.78 -3.00 -3.43
C GLY A 186 -18.59 -3.52 -2.61
N ASP A 187 -17.49 -3.92 -3.25
CA ASP A 187 -16.20 -4.18 -2.61
C ASP A 187 -15.25 -2.98 -2.82
N LEU A 188 -13.98 -3.13 -2.46
CA LEU A 188 -12.94 -2.12 -2.56
C LEU A 188 -12.54 -1.85 -4.00
N GLU A 189 -12.50 -0.58 -4.36
CA GLU A 189 -12.01 -0.05 -5.63
C GLU A 189 -10.67 0.68 -5.42
N THR A 190 -10.03 1.09 -6.52
CA THR A 190 -8.74 1.79 -6.47
C THR A 190 -8.70 2.96 -5.47
N PRO A 191 -9.72 3.83 -5.35
CA PRO A 191 -9.71 4.89 -4.35
C PRO A 191 -9.65 4.39 -2.91
N ASP A 192 -10.37 3.33 -2.57
CA ASP A 192 -10.37 2.74 -1.23
C ASP A 192 -9.00 2.15 -0.90
N ILE A 193 -8.35 1.53 -1.88
CA ILE A 193 -7.00 0.97 -1.71
C ILE A 193 -5.96 2.08 -1.52
N VAL A 194 -6.10 3.21 -2.23
CA VAL A 194 -5.25 4.39 -2.00
C VAL A 194 -5.39 4.88 -0.57
N GLU A 195 -6.59 4.94 -0.01
CA GLU A 195 -6.80 5.32 1.41
C GLU A 195 -6.13 4.34 2.37
N VAL A 196 -6.17 3.04 2.07
CA VAL A 196 -5.52 1.99 2.87
C VAL A 196 -3.99 2.09 2.85
N VAL A 197 -3.39 2.40 1.69
CA VAL A 197 -1.91 2.38 1.53
C VAL A 197 -1.24 3.74 1.70
N ALA A 198 -1.96 4.85 1.49
CA ALA A 198 -1.43 6.21 1.58
C ALA A 198 -1.88 6.85 2.89
N GLN A 199 -1.04 6.73 3.92
CA GLN A 199 -1.24 7.47 5.16
C GLN A 199 -0.76 8.92 4.99
N PRO A 200 -1.50 9.91 5.51
CA PRO A 200 -1.01 11.28 5.59
C PRO A 200 0.30 11.34 6.39
N VAL A 201 1.18 12.27 6.04
CA VAL A 201 2.44 12.46 6.77
C VAL A 201 2.11 12.96 8.18
N PRO A 202 2.53 12.27 9.26
CA PRO A 202 2.31 12.75 10.63
C PRO A 202 2.68 14.22 10.81
N GLY A 203 1.76 15.02 11.36
CA GLY A 203 1.93 16.45 11.58
C GLY A 203 1.63 17.36 10.38
N TRP A 204 1.10 16.81 9.28
CA TRP A 204 0.61 17.61 8.16
C TRP A 204 -0.48 18.63 8.57
N GLU A 205 -1.26 18.36 9.61
CA GLU A 205 -2.33 19.27 10.07
C GLU A 205 -1.82 20.49 10.87
N SER A 206 -0.50 20.66 11.00
CA SER A 206 0.15 21.67 11.85
C SER A 206 -0.15 23.14 11.49
N GLY A 207 -0.93 23.40 10.44
CA GLY A 207 -1.27 24.74 9.96
C GLY A 207 -0.13 25.44 9.22
N ARG A 208 0.98 24.75 8.98
CA ARG A 208 2.14 25.20 8.20
C ARG A 208 2.32 24.44 6.90
N THR A 209 1.30 23.70 6.50
CA THR A 209 1.27 22.97 5.23
C THR A 209 0.32 23.63 4.25
N ALA A 210 0.63 23.56 2.96
CA ALA A 210 -0.27 23.97 1.90
C ALA A 210 -0.18 23.01 0.70
N GLY A 211 -1.26 22.86 -0.05
CA GLY A 211 -1.22 22.25 -1.37
C GLY A 211 -0.49 23.14 -2.38
N TRP A 212 0.12 22.52 -3.40
CA TRP A 212 0.73 23.26 -4.51
C TRP A 212 -0.30 24.10 -5.28
N ASP A 213 -1.55 23.65 -5.33
CA ASP A 213 -2.70 24.31 -5.94
C ASP A 213 -3.06 25.59 -5.18
N GLU A 214 -3.07 25.56 -3.86
CA GLU A 214 -3.26 26.76 -3.04
C GLU A 214 -2.18 27.83 -3.30
N VAL A 215 -0.94 27.40 -3.54
CA VAL A 215 0.18 28.30 -3.91
C VAL A 215 0.01 28.85 -5.32
N ALA A 216 -0.44 28.02 -6.27
CA ALA A 216 -0.66 28.38 -7.66
C ALA A 216 -1.85 29.35 -7.82
N GLU A 217 -2.94 29.11 -7.10
CA GLU A 217 -4.11 29.98 -7.03
C GLU A 217 -3.85 31.26 -6.22
N GLY A 218 -2.80 31.26 -5.39
CA GLY A 218 -2.42 32.39 -4.55
C GLY A 218 -3.30 32.55 -3.32
N THR A 219 -4.05 31.52 -2.93
CA THR A 219 -4.82 31.48 -1.68
C THR A 219 -3.88 31.35 -0.47
N VAL A 220 -2.73 30.71 -0.65
CA VAL A 220 -1.63 30.66 0.33
C VAL A 220 -0.33 31.15 -0.33
N ALA A 221 0.43 31.96 0.41
CA ALA A 221 1.72 32.50 -0.04
C ALA A 221 2.83 32.18 0.97
N PRO A 222 3.38 30.95 0.95
CA PRO A 222 4.48 30.54 1.82
C PRO A 222 5.70 31.45 1.67
N GLN A 223 6.34 31.79 2.80
CA GLN A 223 7.54 32.63 2.87
C GLN A 223 8.55 32.05 3.87
N GLY A 224 9.78 32.55 3.85
CA GLY A 224 10.86 32.02 4.70
C GLY A 224 11.45 30.74 4.11
N ARG A 225 11.75 29.77 4.96
CA ARG A 225 12.22 28.44 4.55
C ARG A 225 11.04 27.57 4.16
N VAL A 226 10.99 27.13 2.91
CA VAL A 226 9.90 26.33 2.37
C VAL A 226 10.43 24.99 1.88
N VAL A 227 9.86 23.90 2.41
CA VAL A 227 10.10 22.56 1.87
C VAL A 227 8.99 22.23 0.89
N VAL A 228 9.33 22.05 -0.39
CA VAL A 228 8.39 21.53 -1.40
C VAL A 228 8.60 20.02 -1.49
N VAL A 229 7.53 19.27 -1.30
CA VAL A 229 7.53 17.79 -1.31
C VAL A 229 7.03 17.31 -2.66
N ASP A 230 7.83 16.50 -3.33
CA ASP A 230 7.54 15.91 -4.63
C ASP A 230 7.37 14.39 -4.51
N ASP A 231 6.13 13.91 -4.63
CA ASP A 231 5.83 12.49 -4.71
C ASP A 231 5.49 12.02 -6.14
N GLN A 232 5.24 12.95 -7.07
CA GLN A 232 4.77 12.61 -8.42
C GLN A 232 5.90 12.59 -9.47
N SER A 233 7.01 13.29 -9.21
CA SER A 233 8.12 13.50 -10.17
C SER A 233 7.71 14.16 -11.49
N ASP A 234 6.59 14.88 -11.50
CA ASP A 234 6.11 15.62 -12.66
C ASP A 234 6.62 17.09 -12.64
N ALA A 235 6.01 17.95 -13.45
CA ALA A 235 6.38 19.36 -13.52
C ALA A 235 5.86 20.21 -12.35
N ILE A 236 4.88 19.74 -11.57
CA ILE A 236 4.18 20.54 -10.57
C ILE A 236 5.12 20.98 -9.46
N ALA A 237 5.78 20.02 -8.81
CA ALA A 237 6.68 20.29 -7.70
C ALA A 237 7.86 21.21 -8.09
N PRO A 238 8.61 20.96 -9.19
CA PRO A 238 9.70 21.85 -9.57
C PRO A 238 9.23 23.25 -9.98
N LEU A 239 8.09 23.39 -10.66
CA LEU A 239 7.57 24.72 -11.00
C LEU A 239 7.06 25.48 -9.78
N THR A 240 6.48 24.78 -8.82
CA THR A 240 6.07 25.35 -7.53
C THR A 240 7.29 25.84 -6.75
N ALA A 241 8.38 25.05 -6.72
CA ALA A 241 9.63 25.44 -6.10
C ALA A 241 10.26 26.69 -6.75
N VAL A 242 10.30 26.74 -8.08
CA VAL A 242 10.79 27.92 -8.82
C VAL A 242 9.93 29.15 -8.51
N LEU A 243 8.60 29.03 -8.53
CA LEU A 243 7.68 30.12 -8.23
C LEU A 243 7.92 30.70 -6.83
N LEU A 244 8.05 29.83 -5.82
CA LEU A 244 8.29 30.23 -4.44
C LEU A 244 9.66 30.89 -4.27
N ALA A 245 10.71 30.34 -4.89
CA ALA A 245 12.05 30.91 -4.88
C ALA A 245 12.09 32.29 -5.55
N GLN A 246 11.40 32.46 -6.68
CA GLN A 246 11.25 33.77 -7.36
C GLN A 246 10.48 34.79 -6.51
N ARG A 247 9.61 34.33 -5.61
CA ARG A 247 8.93 35.17 -4.61
C ARG A 247 9.81 35.45 -3.37
N GLY A 248 11.04 34.97 -3.34
CA GLY A 248 12.03 35.24 -2.30
C GLY A 248 12.06 34.22 -1.15
N ALA A 249 11.39 33.07 -1.29
CA ALA A 249 11.52 31.98 -0.32
C ALA A 249 12.85 31.23 -0.48
N ASP A 250 13.37 30.71 0.63
CA ASP A 250 14.49 29.75 0.64
C ASP A 250 13.92 28.34 0.48
N VAL A 251 14.08 27.74 -0.70
CA VAL A 251 13.33 26.54 -1.09
C VAL A 251 14.21 25.30 -1.12
N ALA A 252 13.80 24.26 -0.39
CA ALA A 252 14.29 22.91 -0.56
C ALA A 252 13.22 22.06 -1.25
N LEU A 253 13.56 21.48 -2.41
CA LEU A 253 12.70 20.57 -3.16
C LEU A 253 13.13 19.13 -2.89
N VAL A 254 12.29 18.40 -2.15
CA VAL A 254 12.53 17.03 -1.69
C VAL A 254 11.75 16.07 -2.56
N THR A 255 12.43 15.08 -3.14
CA THR A 255 11.79 14.06 -3.96
C THR A 255 12.27 12.66 -3.56
N ARG A 256 11.35 11.71 -3.53
CA ARG A 256 11.68 10.29 -3.28
C ARG A 256 12.38 9.62 -4.47
N TRP A 257 12.33 10.27 -5.62
CA TRP A 257 12.87 9.77 -6.87
C TRP A 257 14.38 10.05 -6.94
N PRO A 258 15.16 9.30 -7.75
CA PRO A 258 16.60 9.50 -7.86
C PRO A 258 16.97 10.82 -8.55
N MET A 259 15.98 11.53 -9.11
CA MET A 259 16.14 12.87 -9.69
C MET A 259 14.81 13.61 -9.67
N ILE A 260 14.89 14.95 -9.77
CA ILE A 260 13.73 15.83 -9.89
C ILE A 260 13.12 15.70 -11.29
N GLY A 261 11.80 15.65 -11.39
CA GLY A 261 11.08 15.74 -12.67
C GLY A 261 11.28 14.52 -13.58
N MET A 262 11.48 13.32 -13.04
CA MET A 262 11.77 12.10 -13.81
C MET A 262 10.71 11.83 -14.89
N GLU A 263 9.43 12.06 -14.58
CA GLU A 263 8.32 11.85 -15.54
C GLU A 263 8.34 12.87 -16.68
N THR A 264 8.98 14.03 -16.48
CA THR A 264 9.03 15.11 -17.47
C THR A 264 10.05 14.88 -18.58
N ILE A 265 10.85 13.80 -18.50
CA ILE A 265 11.84 13.43 -19.51
C ILE A 265 11.14 13.17 -20.84
N LEU A 266 10.06 12.39 -20.83
CA LEU A 266 9.32 12.03 -22.03
C LEU A 266 8.51 13.21 -22.58
N ASP A 267 8.14 14.15 -21.70
CA ASP A 267 7.44 15.39 -22.05
C ASP A 267 8.40 16.48 -22.55
N VAL A 268 9.69 16.17 -22.73
CA VAL A 268 10.76 17.09 -23.15
C VAL A 268 10.83 18.40 -22.35
N CYS A 269 10.34 18.38 -21.12
CA CYS A 269 10.32 19.55 -20.22
C CYS A 269 11.55 19.59 -19.30
N LEU A 270 12.22 18.46 -19.08
CA LEU A 270 13.34 18.35 -18.13
C LEU A 270 14.45 19.37 -18.43
N GLU A 271 14.86 19.49 -19.69
CA GLU A 271 15.91 20.42 -20.14
C GLU A 271 15.54 21.89 -19.93
N TRP A 272 14.25 22.20 -19.82
CA TRP A 272 13.75 23.54 -19.52
C TRP A 272 13.61 23.77 -18.01
N ILE A 273 13.16 22.77 -17.25
CA ILE A 273 12.92 22.85 -15.80
C ILE A 273 14.23 23.02 -15.02
N TYR A 274 15.26 22.23 -15.32
CA TYR A 274 16.50 22.22 -14.53
C TYR A 274 17.22 23.58 -14.53
N PRO A 275 17.40 24.27 -15.67
CA PRO A 275 17.96 25.62 -15.68
C PRO A 275 17.21 26.60 -14.77
N GLN A 276 15.88 26.50 -14.70
CA GLN A 276 15.07 27.36 -13.83
C GLN A 276 15.31 27.05 -12.35
N LEU A 277 15.37 25.77 -11.97
CA LEU A 277 15.69 25.35 -10.60
C LEU A 277 17.06 25.88 -10.15
N TYR A 278 18.08 25.72 -11.00
CA TYR A 278 19.42 26.24 -10.71
C TYR A 278 19.46 27.76 -10.65
N ALA A 279 18.84 28.46 -11.61
CA ALA A 279 18.80 29.92 -11.64
C ALA A 279 18.05 30.51 -10.43
N ALA A 280 17.02 29.82 -9.94
CA ALA A 280 16.28 30.20 -8.75
C ALA A 280 16.96 29.81 -7.43
N GLY A 281 18.07 29.05 -7.47
CA GLY A 281 18.80 28.65 -6.28
C GLY A 281 18.08 27.60 -5.42
N VAL A 282 17.18 26.80 -6.01
CA VAL A 282 16.43 25.76 -5.28
C VAL A 282 17.37 24.65 -4.83
N ALA A 283 17.35 24.32 -3.54
CA ALA A 283 18.11 23.20 -3.00
C ALA A 283 17.39 21.87 -3.32
N MET A 284 17.95 21.07 -4.21
CA MET A 284 17.37 19.79 -4.63
C MET A 284 17.83 18.66 -3.71
N VAL A 285 16.88 17.85 -3.23
CA VAL A 285 17.11 16.72 -2.31
C VAL A 285 16.45 15.46 -2.89
N PRO A 286 17.13 14.74 -3.81
CA PRO A 286 16.64 13.47 -4.35
C PRO A 286 16.81 12.32 -3.35
N ASP A 287 16.20 11.18 -3.65
CA ASP A 287 16.25 9.93 -2.88
C ASP A 287 15.69 10.03 -1.44
N HIS A 288 14.94 11.07 -1.10
CA HIS A 288 14.41 11.30 0.24
C HIS A 288 12.90 11.53 0.23
N PHE A 289 12.22 11.01 1.24
CA PHE A 289 10.79 11.28 1.45
C PHE A 289 10.54 11.78 2.87
N ILE A 290 9.49 12.59 3.04
CA ILE A 290 9.09 13.11 4.35
C ILE A 290 8.38 12.01 5.15
N THR A 291 8.69 11.93 6.44
CA THR A 291 8.12 10.93 7.37
C THR A 291 7.39 11.55 8.55
N ALA A 292 7.72 12.79 8.90
CA ALA A 292 7.03 13.55 9.93
C ALA A 292 7.27 15.06 9.76
N ILE A 293 6.32 15.85 10.21
CA ILE A 293 6.40 17.31 10.34
C ILE A 293 6.15 17.63 11.82
N ASP A 294 7.11 18.23 12.51
CA ASP A 294 7.00 18.63 13.90
C ASP A 294 7.37 20.11 14.05
N GLY A 295 6.35 20.96 14.17
CA GLY A 295 6.52 22.41 14.24
C GLY A 295 7.23 22.99 13.02
N ASP A 296 8.47 23.46 13.21
CA ASP A 296 9.32 24.01 12.14
C ASP A 296 10.36 22.99 11.63
N ARG A 297 10.18 21.69 11.91
CA ARG A 297 11.12 20.63 11.54
C ARG A 297 10.43 19.59 10.67
N VAL A 298 11.08 19.20 9.58
CA VAL A 298 10.65 18.15 8.67
C VAL A 298 11.65 17.00 8.73
N THR A 299 11.18 15.81 9.04
CA THR A 299 12.01 14.60 9.10
C THR A 299 11.97 13.88 7.76
N LEU A 300 13.13 13.70 7.16
CA LEU A 300 13.35 12.97 5.91
C LEU A 300 13.95 11.60 6.20
N SER A 301 13.54 10.61 5.41
CA SER A 301 14.19 9.29 5.36
C SER A 301 14.75 9.03 3.98
N LEU A 302 15.92 8.38 3.92
CA LEU A 302 16.52 7.92 2.68
C LEU A 302 15.73 6.72 2.14
N VAL A 303 15.27 6.80 0.89
CA VAL A 303 14.48 5.73 0.24
C VAL A 303 15.22 4.39 0.21
N HIS A 304 16.54 4.44 0.03
CA HIS A 304 17.39 3.26 -0.08
C HIS A 304 17.88 2.69 1.26
N ASP A 305 17.55 3.33 2.40
CA ASP A 305 17.84 2.78 3.72
C ASP A 305 16.63 2.07 4.31
N HIS A 306 16.57 0.77 4.07
CA HIS A 306 15.49 -0.08 4.57
C HIS A 306 15.57 -0.38 6.07
N SER A 307 16.66 0.04 6.74
CA SER A 307 16.76 -0.06 8.21
C SER A 307 16.07 1.11 8.93
N GLY A 308 15.67 2.16 8.19
CA GLY A 308 14.98 3.33 8.74
C GLY A 308 15.83 4.21 9.66
N ARG A 309 17.16 4.04 9.67
CA ARG A 309 18.08 4.72 10.59
C ARG A 309 18.70 5.98 10.00
N THR A 310 18.72 6.09 8.67
CA THR A 310 19.28 7.22 7.95
C THR A 310 18.21 8.28 7.78
N THR A 311 18.07 9.11 8.81
CA THR A 311 17.18 10.26 8.81
C THR A 311 17.97 11.56 8.68
N ARG A 312 17.33 12.55 8.05
CA ARG A 312 17.82 13.92 7.93
C ARG A 312 16.72 14.88 8.34
N GLU A 313 17.06 15.94 9.05
CA GLU A 313 16.10 16.97 9.42
C GLU A 313 16.33 18.24 8.59
N LEU A 314 15.23 18.85 8.14
CA LEU A 314 15.21 20.18 7.54
C LEU A 314 14.39 21.12 8.42
N GLY A 315 14.86 22.36 8.57
CA GLY A 315 14.03 23.42 9.13
C GLY A 315 13.12 23.99 8.06
N ALA A 316 11.82 24.11 8.35
CA ALA A 316 10.81 24.59 7.42
C ALA A 316 9.81 25.50 8.15
N ASP A 317 9.67 26.73 7.68
CA ASP A 317 8.61 27.62 8.14
C ASP A 317 7.26 27.22 7.50
N TRP A 318 7.33 26.62 6.30
CA TRP A 318 6.23 26.04 5.53
C TRP A 318 6.62 24.74 4.82
N VAL A 319 5.65 23.84 4.65
CA VAL A 319 5.75 22.65 3.80
C VAL A 319 4.69 22.70 2.70
N VAL A 320 5.11 22.64 1.44
CA VAL A 320 4.20 22.63 0.29
C VAL A 320 4.13 21.23 -0.29
N MET A 321 2.92 20.67 -0.34
CA MET A 321 2.66 19.28 -0.68
C MET A 321 2.27 19.15 -2.15
N ALA A 322 3.20 18.68 -2.99
CA ALA A 322 2.91 18.17 -4.33
C ALA A 322 2.80 16.63 -4.28
N THR A 323 1.77 16.16 -3.58
CA THR A 323 1.54 14.76 -3.25
C THR A 323 0.23 14.22 -3.83
N ALA A 324 -0.13 12.99 -3.44
CA ALA A 324 -1.43 12.40 -3.81
C ALA A 324 -2.58 13.36 -3.50
N ARG A 325 -3.54 13.43 -4.43
CA ARG A 325 -4.68 14.35 -4.38
C ARG A 325 -5.95 13.59 -3.99
N ARG A 326 -6.90 14.29 -3.40
CA ARG A 326 -8.26 13.77 -3.16
C ARG A 326 -9.14 14.04 -4.36
N SER A 327 -10.07 13.13 -4.64
CA SER A 327 -11.07 13.36 -5.66
C SER A 327 -11.92 14.58 -5.31
N GLN A 328 -12.21 15.41 -6.31
CA GLN A 328 -13.12 16.55 -6.20
C GLN A 328 -14.37 16.28 -7.05
N ASP A 329 -15.40 15.71 -6.43
CA ASP A 329 -16.64 15.31 -7.09
C ASP A 329 -17.87 16.10 -6.61
N ALA A 330 -17.67 17.28 -6.00
CA ALA A 330 -18.72 18.09 -5.37
C ALA A 330 -19.90 18.44 -6.31
N LEU A 331 -19.70 18.41 -7.64
CA LEU A 331 -20.76 18.65 -8.63
C LEU A 331 -21.65 17.42 -8.87
N ARG A 332 -21.23 16.22 -8.48
CA ARG A 332 -21.93 14.96 -8.72
C ARG A 332 -23.35 14.98 -8.15
N ALA A 333 -23.48 15.23 -6.84
CA ALA A 333 -24.79 15.22 -6.17
C ALA A 333 -25.73 16.32 -6.69
N PRO A 334 -25.29 17.59 -6.88
CA PRO A 334 -26.12 18.63 -7.50
C PRO A 334 -26.59 18.31 -8.92
N LEU A 335 -25.74 17.72 -9.76
CA LEU A 335 -26.11 17.34 -11.14
C LEU A 335 -27.14 16.20 -11.13
N GLN A 336 -26.93 15.21 -10.26
CA GLN A 336 -27.85 14.08 -10.09
C GLN A 336 -29.23 14.54 -9.59
N ALA A 337 -29.27 15.45 -8.62
CA ALA A 337 -30.51 16.04 -8.10
C ALA A 337 -31.30 16.83 -9.17
N ARG A 338 -30.60 17.38 -10.17
CA ARG A 338 -31.22 18.10 -11.30
C ARG A 338 -31.63 17.19 -12.45
N GLY A 339 -31.39 15.88 -12.37
CA GLY A 339 -31.67 14.93 -13.44
C GLY A 339 -30.82 15.18 -14.70
N ILE A 340 -29.70 15.87 -14.56
CA ILE A 340 -28.77 16.09 -15.68
C ILE A 340 -28.01 14.79 -15.88
N SER A 341 -27.98 14.27 -17.11
CA SER A 341 -27.15 13.12 -17.45
C SER A 341 -25.68 13.52 -17.43
N PHE A 342 -24.86 12.81 -16.65
CA PHE A 342 -23.42 13.03 -16.58
C PHE A 342 -22.69 11.71 -16.33
N GLU A 343 -21.40 11.73 -16.60
CA GLU A 343 -20.46 10.71 -16.17
C GLU A 343 -19.26 11.39 -15.48
N VAL A 344 -18.76 10.78 -14.42
CA VAL A 344 -17.58 11.27 -13.70
C VAL A 344 -16.35 10.62 -14.34
N ILE A 345 -15.34 11.41 -14.69
CA ILE A 345 -14.09 10.94 -15.31
C ILE A 345 -12.87 11.63 -14.71
N GLY A 346 -11.69 11.03 -14.85
CA GLY A 346 -10.41 11.64 -14.50
C GLY A 346 -10.25 11.85 -12.99
N ASP A 347 -9.72 13.01 -12.61
CA ASP A 347 -9.41 13.33 -11.21
C ASP A 347 -10.64 13.36 -10.29
N ALA A 348 -11.85 13.59 -10.84
CA ALA A 348 -13.10 13.51 -10.09
C ALA A 348 -13.54 12.06 -9.80
N VAL A 349 -12.93 11.05 -10.42
CA VAL A 349 -13.10 9.63 -10.07
C VAL A 349 -11.99 9.22 -9.11
N ALA A 350 -10.75 9.42 -9.55
CA ALA A 350 -9.56 9.05 -8.80
C ALA A 350 -8.39 9.88 -9.37
N PRO A 351 -7.83 10.84 -8.61
CA PRO A 351 -6.70 11.63 -9.06
C PRO A 351 -5.50 10.76 -9.46
N ARG A 352 -5.03 10.94 -10.68
CA ARG A 352 -3.99 10.11 -11.32
C ARG A 352 -3.10 10.97 -12.22
N GLY A 353 -2.17 10.33 -12.92
CA GLY A 353 -1.37 10.97 -13.95
C GLY A 353 -2.20 11.43 -15.16
N THR A 354 -1.63 12.35 -15.92
CA THR A 354 -2.25 12.92 -17.12
C THR A 354 -2.62 11.83 -18.14
N TYR A 355 -1.81 10.77 -18.26
CA TYR A 355 -2.05 9.69 -19.21
C TYR A 355 -3.34 8.91 -18.91
N GLU A 356 -3.59 8.58 -17.64
CA GLU A 356 -4.79 7.88 -17.22
C GLU A 356 -6.04 8.75 -17.41
N ALA A 357 -5.95 10.04 -17.06
CA ALA A 357 -7.04 10.98 -17.25
C ALA A 357 -7.39 11.16 -18.73
N VAL A 358 -6.38 11.27 -19.61
CA VAL A 358 -6.57 11.35 -21.07
C VAL A 358 -7.16 10.05 -21.62
N TYR A 359 -6.68 8.89 -21.16
CA TYR A 359 -7.21 7.59 -21.58
C TYR A 359 -8.69 7.42 -21.19
N GLU A 360 -9.08 7.84 -19.98
CA GLU A 360 -10.47 7.81 -19.55
C GLU A 360 -11.35 8.77 -20.35
N GLY A 361 -10.91 10.01 -20.56
CA GLY A 361 -11.60 10.95 -21.43
C GLY A 361 -11.78 10.39 -22.85
N HIS A 362 -10.76 9.74 -23.39
CA HIS A 362 -10.82 9.08 -24.69
C HIS A 362 -11.84 7.93 -24.72
N ARG A 363 -11.82 7.04 -23.72
CA ARG A 363 -12.80 5.95 -23.61
C ARG A 363 -14.21 6.48 -23.52
N GLN A 364 -14.39 7.55 -22.74
CA GLN A 364 -15.70 8.15 -22.53
C GLN A 364 -16.25 8.81 -23.79
N GLY A 365 -15.41 9.54 -24.53
CA GLY A 365 -15.80 10.15 -25.80
C GLY A 365 -16.14 9.16 -26.92
N ARG A 366 -15.91 7.86 -26.73
CA ARG A 366 -16.20 6.80 -27.70
C ARG A 366 -17.38 5.91 -27.34
N LYS A 367 -18.05 6.18 -26.22
CA LYS A 367 -19.30 5.49 -25.90
C LYS A 367 -20.37 5.87 -26.95
N PRO A 368 -21.11 4.88 -27.48
CA PRO A 368 -22.08 5.07 -28.56
C PRO A 368 -23.29 5.90 -28.15
#